data_AF-A0A397J3V9-F1
#
_entry.id   AF-A0A397J3V9-F1
#
_cell.length_a   1.000
_cell.length_b   1.000
_cell.length_c   1.000
_cell.angle_alpha   90.00
_cell.angle_beta   90.00
_cell.angle_gamma   90.00
#
_symmetry.space_group_name_H-M   'P 1'
#
loop_
_entity.id
_entity.type
_entity.pdbx_description
1 polymer ?
#
loop_
_entity_poly.entity_id
_entity_poly.type
_entity_poly.pdbx_seq_one_letter_code
_entity_poly.pdbx_strand_id
1 'polypeptide(L)'
;MLAVVTKIVEKYNLSSKTDSSELSQYTTEFLKSLTDDRKRNQARKRLQDGFKFSNEQVSVLIPNQRSGKVKIINVIKGSCKMVVTSPPKDLEEEIIREITK
;
A
#
# COMPACT_ATOMS: atom_id res chain seq x y z
N MET A 1 -19.97 -8.65 5.85
CA MET A 1 -19.71 -7.53 4.91
C MET A 1 -18.73 -6.56 5.57
N LEU A 2 -17.67 -6.10 4.89
CA LEU A 2 -16.69 -5.18 5.51
C LEU A 2 -17.11 -3.72 5.27
N ALA A 3 -17.88 -3.16 6.22
CA ALA A 3 -18.51 -1.84 6.08
C ALA A 3 -17.51 -0.71 5.79
N VAL A 4 -16.28 -0.81 6.29
CA VAL A 4 -15.20 0.16 6.06
C VAL A 4 -14.88 0.34 4.58
N VAL A 5 -14.79 -0.75 3.82
CA VAL A 5 -14.48 -0.69 2.38
C VAL A 5 -15.59 0.02 1.62
N THR A 6 -16.84 -0.34 1.91
CA THR A 6 -18.00 0.31 1.31
C THR A 6 -18.01 1.82 1.60
N LYS A 7 -17.78 2.21 2.86
CA LYS A 7 -17.72 3.62 3.24
C LYS A 7 -16.64 4.40 2.50
N ILE A 8 -15.43 3.84 2.33
CA ILE A 8 -14.35 4.51 1.61
C ILE A 8 -14.68 4.61 0.12
N VAL A 9 -15.18 3.53 -0.48
CA VAL A 9 -15.57 3.50 -1.90
C VAL A 9 -16.66 4.53 -2.20
N GLU A 10 -17.70 4.61 -1.37
CA GLU A 10 -18.79 5.58 -1.53
C GLU A 10 -18.32 7.02 -1.24
N LYS A 11 -17.55 7.23 -0.18
CA LYS A 11 -17.03 8.57 0.19
C LYS A 11 -16.25 9.24 -0.93
N TYR A 12 -15.48 8.45 -1.69
CA TYR A 12 -14.65 8.95 -2.79
C TYR A 12 -15.19 8.60 -4.17
N ASN A 13 -16.40 8.05 -4.27
CA ASN A 13 -17.01 7.58 -5.53
C ASN A 13 -16.08 6.69 -6.38
N LEU A 14 -15.32 5.80 -5.73
CA LEU A 14 -14.37 4.92 -6.40
C LEU A 14 -15.11 3.84 -7.19
N SER A 15 -14.61 3.50 -8.37
CA SER A 15 -15.18 2.42 -9.17
C SER A 15 -14.10 1.66 -9.93
N SER A 16 -14.46 0.51 -10.48
CA SER A 16 -13.56 -0.26 -11.36
C SER A 16 -13.13 0.50 -12.62
N LYS A 17 -13.81 1.61 -12.96
CA LYS A 17 -13.46 2.49 -14.09
C LYS A 17 -12.39 3.52 -13.73
N THR A 18 -12.11 3.74 -12.45
CA THR A 18 -11.11 4.69 -11.97
C THR A 18 -9.69 4.17 -12.26
N ASP A 19 -8.81 5.02 -12.75
CA ASP A 19 -7.45 4.62 -13.07
C ASP A 19 -6.66 4.16 -11.84
N SER A 20 -5.85 3.11 -12.00
CA SER A 20 -4.98 2.59 -10.94
C SER A 20 -4.07 3.68 -10.33
N SER A 21 -3.60 4.63 -11.16
CA SER A 21 -2.78 5.76 -10.69
C SER A 21 -3.55 6.66 -9.75
N GLU A 22 -4.81 7.00 -10.08
CA GLU A 22 -5.67 7.83 -9.24
C GLU A 22 -6.05 7.08 -7.96
N LEU A 23 -6.28 5.77 -8.03
CA LEU A 23 -6.57 4.94 -6.85
C LEU A 23 -5.42 4.94 -5.82
N SER A 24 -4.17 5.14 -6.26
CA SER A 24 -3.00 5.12 -5.36
C SER A 24 -3.03 6.19 -4.27
N GLN A 25 -3.75 7.30 -4.49
CA GLN A 25 -3.88 8.35 -3.48
C GLN A 25 -4.71 7.92 -2.27
N TYR A 26 -5.54 6.88 -2.42
CA TYR A 26 -6.42 6.38 -1.35
C TYR A 26 -5.83 5.21 -0.57
N THR A 27 -4.67 4.69 -0.98
CA THR A 27 -4.01 3.55 -0.31
C THR A 27 -3.85 3.78 1.19
N THR A 28 -3.43 4.98 1.59
CA THR A 28 -3.22 5.33 2.99
C THR A 28 -4.50 5.26 3.82
N GLU A 29 -5.66 5.64 3.26
CA GLU A 29 -6.95 5.58 3.98
C GLU A 29 -7.42 4.13 4.19
N PHE A 30 -7.19 3.26 3.21
CA PHE A 30 -7.42 1.83 3.38
C PHE A 30 -6.48 1.23 4.44
N LEU A 31 -5.19 1.57 4.41
CA LEU A 31 -4.21 1.03 5.37
C LEU A 31 -4.47 1.48 6.80
N LYS A 32 -4.84 2.75 7.03
CA LYS A 32 -5.25 3.24 8.35
C LYS A 32 -6.45 2.48 8.90
N SER A 33 -7.40 2.13 8.03
CA SER A 33 -8.64 1.48 8.44
C SER A 33 -8.52 -0.06 8.54
N LEU A 34 -7.49 -0.66 7.95
CA LEU A 34 -7.28 -2.09 7.83
C LEU A 34 -5.94 -2.52 8.45
N THR A 35 -5.89 -2.48 9.79
CA THR A 35 -4.69 -2.81 10.57
C THR A 35 -4.34 -4.29 10.62
N ASP A 36 -5.30 -5.18 10.32
CA ASP A 36 -5.19 -6.63 10.43
C ASP A 36 -5.17 -7.30 9.04
N ASP A 37 -4.28 -8.28 8.84
CA ASP A 37 -4.16 -9.03 7.58
C ASP A 37 -5.43 -9.76 7.15
N ARG A 38 -6.17 -10.33 8.09
CA ARG A 38 -7.47 -10.94 7.82
C ARG A 38 -8.45 -9.92 7.27
N LYS A 39 -8.48 -8.71 7.86
CA LYS A 39 -9.33 -7.60 7.38
C LYS A 39 -8.90 -7.14 6.00
N ARG A 40 -7.59 -7.05 5.73
CA ARG A 40 -7.05 -6.74 4.40
C ARG A 40 -7.46 -7.76 3.34
N ASN A 41 -7.32 -9.05 3.64
CA ASN A 41 -7.74 -10.11 2.72
C ASN A 41 -9.24 -10.09 2.45
N GLN A 42 -10.06 -9.83 3.47
CA GLN A 42 -11.50 -9.66 3.30
C GLN A 42 -11.84 -8.42 2.46
N ALA A 43 -11.12 -7.32 2.66
CA ALA A 43 -11.28 -6.10 1.89
C ALA A 43 -10.93 -6.31 0.40
N ARG A 44 -9.82 -7.00 0.12
CA ARG A 44 -9.40 -7.36 -1.24
C ARG A 44 -10.48 -8.17 -1.97
N LYS A 45 -11.02 -9.21 -1.31
CA LYS A 45 -12.15 -9.99 -1.86
C LYS A 45 -13.37 -9.12 -2.11
N ARG A 46 -13.72 -8.22 -1.18
CA ARG A 46 -14.88 -7.33 -1.36
C ARG A 46 -14.70 -6.36 -2.54
N LEU A 47 -13.51 -5.79 -2.72
CA LEU A 47 -13.20 -4.92 -3.85
C LEU A 47 -13.32 -5.68 -5.19
N GLN A 48 -12.81 -6.91 -5.26
CA GLN A 48 -12.90 -7.75 -6.46
C GLN A 48 -14.34 -8.23 -6.72
N ASP A 49 -14.93 -8.96 -5.78
CA ASP A 49 -16.20 -9.65 -6.00
C ASP A 49 -17.38 -8.67 -5.99
N GLY A 50 -17.30 -7.66 -5.11
CA GLY A 50 -18.38 -6.74 -4.81
C GLY A 50 -18.41 -5.48 -5.66
N PHE A 51 -17.25 -4.89 -5.91
CA PHE A 51 -17.10 -3.63 -6.63
C PHE A 51 -16.43 -3.80 -8.01
N LYS A 52 -16.05 -5.04 -8.37
CA LYS A 52 -15.49 -5.41 -9.67
C LYS A 52 -14.17 -4.72 -10.00
N PHE A 53 -13.39 -4.33 -8.99
CA PHE A 53 -12.03 -3.84 -9.20
C PHE A 53 -11.12 -4.96 -9.73
N SER A 54 -10.17 -4.59 -10.59
CA SER A 54 -9.14 -5.50 -11.10
C SER A 54 -8.14 -5.89 -9.99
N ASN A 55 -7.40 -6.98 -10.21
CA ASN A 55 -6.33 -7.39 -9.31
C ASN A 55 -5.24 -6.32 -9.12
N GLU A 56 -4.97 -5.54 -10.18
CA GLU A 56 -4.02 -4.44 -10.15
C GLU A 56 -4.54 -3.31 -9.27
N GLN A 57 -5.77 -2.84 -9.51
CA GLN A 57 -6.42 -1.79 -8.71
C GLN A 57 -6.50 -2.18 -7.23
N VAL A 58 -6.87 -3.44 -6.94
CA VAL A 58 -6.91 -3.96 -5.56
C VAL A 58 -5.53 -3.98 -4.92
N SER A 59 -4.47 -4.26 -5.68
CA SER A 59 -3.10 -4.27 -5.17
C SER A 59 -2.53 -2.88 -4.97
N VAL A 60 -3.02 -1.88 -5.69
CA VAL A 60 -2.75 -0.47 -5.43
C VAL A 60 -3.46 -0.01 -4.14
N LEU A 61 -4.78 -0.25 -4.04
CA LEU A 61 -5.58 0.18 -2.89
C LEU A 61 -5.17 -0.52 -1.59
N ILE A 62 -4.88 -1.81 -1.67
CA ILE A 62 -4.51 -2.64 -0.51
C ILE A 62 -3.30 -3.48 -0.86
N PRO A 63 -2.07 -2.94 -0.76
CA PRO A 63 -0.84 -3.66 -1.05
C PRO A 63 -0.71 -4.94 -0.22
N ASN A 64 -0.22 -6.01 -0.85
CA ASN A 64 0.01 -7.27 -0.17
C ASN A 64 1.31 -7.19 0.65
N GLN A 65 1.21 -7.25 1.98
CA GLN A 65 2.36 -7.10 2.89
C GLN A 65 3.09 -8.41 3.21
N ARG A 66 2.93 -9.46 2.39
CA ARG A 66 3.27 -10.86 2.72
C ARG A 66 4.74 -11.17 3.08
N SER A 67 5.66 -10.20 3.11
CA SER A 67 7.03 -10.41 3.57
C SER A 67 7.77 -9.09 3.76
N GLY A 68 7.86 -8.59 5.00
CA GLY A 68 8.98 -7.81 5.57
C GLY A 68 9.47 -6.51 4.90
N LYS A 69 9.00 -6.13 3.72
CA LYS A 69 9.42 -4.92 3.00
C LYS A 69 8.17 -4.10 2.71
N VAL A 70 7.73 -3.36 3.72
CA VAL A 70 6.79 -2.25 3.51
C VAL A 70 7.53 -1.23 2.64
N LYS A 71 7.42 -1.34 1.32
CA LYS A 71 7.63 -0.18 0.46
C LYS A 71 6.45 0.74 0.76
N ILE A 72 6.64 1.67 1.68
CA ILE A 72 5.79 2.85 1.76
C ILE A 72 6.00 3.53 0.41
N ILE A 73 5.08 3.30 -0.52
CA ILE A 73 5.07 4.02 -1.79
C ILE A 73 4.57 5.41 -1.43
N ASN A 74 5.47 6.26 -0.92
CA ASN A 74 5.29 7.69 -0.99
C ASN A 74 5.30 8.02 -2.49
N VAL A 75 4.14 8.00 -3.12
CA VAL A 75 3.94 8.55 -4.46
C VAL A 75 4.10 10.07 -4.35
N ILE A 76 5.35 10.51 -4.14
CA ILE A 76 5.73 11.89 -4.37
C ILE A 76 5.81 11.99 -5.88
N LYS A 77 4.83 12.69 -6.44
CA LYS A 77 4.76 13.24 -7.80
C LYS A 77 6.18 13.57 -8.31
N GLY A 78 6.76 12.66 -9.09
CA GLY A 78 8.13 12.79 -9.55
C GLY A 78 8.58 11.47 -10.17
N SER A 79 8.63 11.45 -11.49
CA SER A 79 9.19 10.37 -12.30
C SER A 79 10.56 9.92 -11.81
N CYS A 80 10.66 8.74 -11.19
CA CYS A 80 11.94 8.12 -10.84
C CYS A 80 12.05 6.74 -11.48
N LYS A 81 12.93 6.63 -12.49
CA LYS A 81 13.51 5.35 -12.92
C LYS A 81 14.41 4.86 -11.79
N MET A 82 14.17 3.68 -11.24
CA MET A 82 15.05 3.07 -10.25
C MET A 82 15.96 2.06 -10.94
N VAL A 83 17.24 2.40 -11.10
CA VAL A 83 18.31 1.41 -11.25
C VAL A 83 18.52 0.79 -9.87
N VAL A 84 18.48 -0.55 -9.81
CA VAL A 84 18.66 -1.32 -8.59
C VAL A 84 20.15 -1.53 -8.37
N THR A 85 20.74 -0.82 -7.39
CA THR A 85 21.98 -1.24 -6.75
C THR A 85 21.64 -1.69 -5.33
N SER A 86 22.10 -2.88 -4.95
CA SER A 86 22.03 -3.38 -3.58
C SER A 86 22.72 -2.40 -2.60
N PRO A 87 22.28 -2.33 -1.34
CA PRO A 87 22.86 -1.40 -0.37
C PRO A 87 24.34 -1.77 -0.08
N PRO A 88 25.25 -0.79 0.04
CA PRO A 88 26.60 -1.05 0.53
C PRO A 88 26.57 -1.38 2.02
N LYS A 89 27.43 -2.31 2.44
CA LYS A 89 27.45 -2.98 3.74
C LYS A 89 28.04 -2.13 4.89
N ASP A 90 28.38 -0.87 4.65
CA ASP A 90 29.24 -0.09 5.56
C ASP A 90 28.49 0.74 6.61
N LEU A 91 27.15 0.72 6.64
CA LEU A 91 26.37 1.55 7.58
C LEU A 91 26.19 0.91 8.98
N GLU A 92 26.47 -0.39 9.13
CA GLU A 92 26.28 -1.08 10.42
C GLU A 92 27.37 -0.72 11.45
N GLU A 93 28.57 -0.34 11.02
CA GLU A 93 29.68 -0.09 11.96
C GLU A 93 29.69 1.32 12.57
N GLU A 94 29.02 2.31 11.96
CA GLU A 94 29.02 3.68 12.46
C GLU A 94 28.12 3.87 13.69
N ILE A 95 27.02 3.11 13.77
CA ILE A 95 26.05 3.19 14.89
C ILE A 95 26.68 2.67 16.21
N ILE A 96 27.61 1.72 16.15
CA ILE A 96 28.20 1.10 17.35
C ILE A 96 29.15 2.07 18.08
N ARG A 97 29.80 3.00 17.36
CA ARG A 97 30.75 3.97 17.97
C ARG A 97 30.06 5.10 18.73
N GLU A 98 28.83 5.47 18.36
CA GLU A 98 28.09 6.59 18.96
C GLU A 98 27.53 6.25 20.36
N ILE A 99 27.28 4.97 20.65
CA ILE A 99 26.65 4.53 21.92
C ILE A 99 27.66 4.42 23.08
N THR A 100 28.97 4.51 22.81
CA THR A 100 30.02 4.31 23.83
C THR A 100 30.77 5.58 24.23
N LYS A 101 30.13 6.76 24.13
CA LYS A 101 30.71 8.03 24.60
C LYS A 101 30.01 8.57 25.84
#